data_AF-A0A9P7K3A0-F1
#
_entry.id   AF-A0A9P7K3A0-F1
#
_cell.length_a   1.000
_cell.length_b   1.000
_cell.length_c   1.000
_cell.angle_alpha   90.00
_cell.angle_beta   90.00
_cell.angle_gamma   90.00
#
_symmetry.space_group_name_H-M   'P 1'
#
loop_
_entity.id
_entity.type
_entity.pdbx_description
1 polymer ?
#
loop_
_entity_poly.entity_id
_entity_poly.type
_entity_poly.pdbx_seq_one_letter_code
_entity_poly.pdbx_strand_id
1 'polypeptide(L)'
;MLNARIIRHTRRAPMGHRLRDPWLCHTCDRSRHFANYHSLLGVDPQLATLVKAVINNEARYVAEYPYCGAFQPPPESGLRPTHNDWADGVTVNPAQFTSFNLAGRAAIKQVFRVIDEQSQATFDENFNFVSYYNWTGGNGALSPQVNNRGNNEPKAYTGLVGTHHRPSDDLSVFAFLTPANAMLSVELEHIADVLEAVGELPEVSHDAKTWGTRVREAIWKHTVNPHPYLD
;
A
#
# COMPACT_ATOMS: atom_id res chain seq x y z
N MET A 1 -21.70 -29.23 23.03
CA MET A 1 -20.87 -29.70 21.89
C MET A 1 -21.13 -28.77 20.72
N LEU A 2 -20.23 -27.81 20.50
CA LEU A 2 -20.40 -26.70 19.55
C LEU A 2 -19.95 -27.18 18.16
N ASN A 3 -20.88 -27.31 17.22
CA ASN A 3 -20.55 -27.62 15.82
C ASN A 3 -20.26 -26.32 15.07
N ALA A 4 -19.03 -26.17 14.60
CA ALA A 4 -18.57 -25.07 13.79
C ALA A 4 -19.23 -25.11 12.41
N ARG A 5 -20.06 -24.12 12.09
CA ARG A 5 -20.56 -23.87 10.74
C ARG A 5 -19.71 -22.75 10.13
N ILE A 6 -18.81 -23.15 9.23
CA ILE A 6 -18.03 -22.28 8.36
C ILE A 6 -19.01 -21.46 7.52
N ILE A 7 -19.22 -20.20 7.89
CA ILE A 7 -19.95 -19.23 7.06
C ILE A 7 -18.89 -18.48 6.25
N ARG A 8 -18.73 -18.90 4.98
CA ARG A 8 -18.05 -18.11 3.96
C ARG A 8 -18.82 -16.80 3.80
N HIS A 9 -18.22 -15.69 4.20
CA HIS A 9 -18.65 -14.34 3.81
C HIS A 9 -17.55 -13.74 2.94
N THR A 10 -17.60 -14.04 1.65
CA THR A 10 -17.01 -13.19 0.61
C THR A 10 -17.81 -11.89 0.58
N ARG A 11 -17.47 -10.93 1.45
CA ARG A 11 -18.05 -9.59 1.40
C ARG A 11 -17.36 -8.84 0.26
N ARG A 12 -18.13 -8.55 -0.80
CA ARG A 12 -17.77 -7.56 -1.83
C ARG A 12 -17.38 -6.26 -1.14
N ALA A 13 -16.34 -5.60 -1.63
CA ALA A 13 -16.03 -4.24 -1.20
C ALA A 13 -17.28 -3.36 -1.38
N PRO A 14 -17.61 -2.46 -0.43
CA PRO A 14 -18.63 -1.45 -0.64
C PRO A 14 -18.33 -0.71 -1.95
N MET A 15 -19.34 -0.69 -2.84
CA MET A 15 -19.26 -0.04 -4.15
C MET A 15 -18.75 1.40 -3.97
N GLY A 16 -17.59 1.70 -4.58
CA GLY A 16 -17.10 3.07 -4.69
C GLY A 16 -15.62 3.28 -4.34
N HIS A 17 -14.96 2.42 -3.58
CA HIS A 17 -13.53 2.61 -3.24
C HIS A 17 -12.63 2.02 -4.33
N ARG A 18 -11.66 2.82 -4.83
CA ARG A 18 -10.77 2.43 -5.92
C ARG A 18 -9.64 1.55 -5.37
N LEU A 19 -9.92 0.25 -5.31
CA LEU A 19 -8.98 -0.81 -4.98
C LEU A 19 -8.03 -1.00 -6.16
N ARG A 20 -6.83 -0.43 -6.04
CA ARG A 20 -5.72 -0.54 -6.98
C ARG A 20 -4.46 -0.70 -6.16
N ASP A 21 -3.52 -1.51 -6.59
CA ASP A 21 -2.34 -1.79 -5.79
C ASP A 21 -1.07 -1.04 -6.27
N PRO A 22 -0.99 0.29 -6.08
CA PRO A 22 0.27 1.03 -6.11
C PRO A 22 0.52 1.82 -4.79
N TRP A 23 0.05 1.29 -3.65
CA TRP A 23 -0.16 2.02 -2.39
C TRP A 23 1.06 2.82 -1.89
N LEU A 24 2.25 2.23 -2.00
CA LEU A 24 3.50 2.86 -1.60
C LEU A 24 3.79 4.17 -2.37
N CYS A 25 3.59 4.18 -3.68
CA CYS A 25 3.98 5.33 -4.50
C CYS A 25 2.93 6.43 -4.45
N HIS A 26 1.63 6.10 -4.52
CA HIS A 26 0.60 7.14 -4.60
C HIS A 26 0.40 7.90 -3.29
N THR A 27 0.59 7.26 -2.13
CA THR A 27 0.49 7.96 -0.84
C THR A 27 1.70 8.86 -0.59
N CYS A 28 2.89 8.41 -0.98
CA CYS A 28 4.09 9.24 -0.90
C CYS A 28 4.06 10.39 -1.94
N ASP A 29 3.59 10.15 -3.17
CA ASP A 29 3.40 11.21 -4.18
C ASP A 29 2.34 12.24 -3.73
N ARG A 30 1.22 11.78 -3.14
CA ARG A 30 0.22 12.69 -2.55
C ARG A 30 0.80 13.54 -1.42
N SER A 31 1.61 12.96 -0.54
CA SER A 31 2.33 13.71 0.49
C SER A 31 3.27 14.75 -0.14
N ARG A 32 3.92 14.40 -1.26
CA ARG A 32 4.86 15.27 -1.95
C ARG A 32 4.21 16.47 -2.65
N HIS A 33 2.92 16.42 -2.96
CA HIS A 33 2.19 17.62 -3.39
C HIS A 33 2.24 18.75 -2.36
N PHE A 34 2.37 18.40 -1.07
CA PHE A 34 2.49 19.38 0.01
C PHE A 34 3.92 19.82 0.32
N ALA A 35 4.94 19.17 -0.26
CA ALA A 35 6.35 19.48 0.01
C ALA A 35 6.70 20.93 -0.34
N ASN A 36 6.11 21.49 -1.40
CA ASN A 36 6.33 22.87 -1.82
C ASN A 36 5.77 23.90 -0.81
N TYR A 37 4.83 23.50 0.04
CA TYR A 37 4.21 24.35 1.05
C TYR A 37 4.92 24.27 2.40
N HIS A 38 5.93 23.41 2.57
CA HIS A 38 6.59 23.16 3.86
C HIS A 38 7.11 24.45 4.52
N SER A 39 7.71 25.35 3.74
CA SER A 39 8.23 26.65 4.23
C SER A 39 7.12 27.60 4.74
N LEU A 40 5.88 27.39 4.30
CA LEU A 40 4.73 28.23 4.66
C LEU A 40 3.97 27.71 5.88
N LEU A 41 4.19 26.46 6.30
CA LEU A 41 3.44 25.84 7.40
C LEU A 41 3.66 26.55 8.75
N GLY A 42 4.83 27.16 8.95
CA GLY A 42 5.12 27.94 10.16
C GLY A 42 4.52 29.35 10.15
N VAL A 43 4.08 29.83 8.99
CA VAL A 43 3.59 31.21 8.79
C VAL A 43 2.07 31.25 8.63
N ASP A 44 1.47 30.23 8.02
CA ASP A 44 0.03 30.14 7.77
C ASP A 44 -0.61 29.00 8.59
N PRO A 45 -1.27 29.33 9.72
CA PRO A 45 -1.93 28.34 10.57
C PRO A 45 -3.10 27.63 9.88
N GLN A 46 -3.77 28.27 8.92
CA GLN A 46 -4.88 27.64 8.19
C GLN A 46 -4.34 26.59 7.23
N LEU A 47 -3.24 26.88 6.55
CA LEU A 47 -2.53 25.93 5.71
C LEU A 47 -1.98 24.75 6.51
N ALA A 48 -1.39 24.99 7.69
CA ALA A 48 -0.94 23.93 8.59
C ALA A 48 -2.11 23.03 9.03
N THR A 49 -3.27 23.63 9.33
CA THR A 49 -4.50 22.89 9.68
C THR A 49 -4.98 22.04 8.50
N LEU A 50 -4.96 22.57 7.28
CA LEU A 50 -5.31 21.84 6.06
C LEU A 50 -4.40 20.63 5.86
N VAL A 51 -3.07 20.82 5.94
CA VAL A 51 -2.10 19.73 5.79
C VAL A 51 -2.32 18.64 6.85
N LYS A 52 -2.55 19.03 8.11
CA LYS A 52 -2.87 18.08 9.18
C LYS A 52 -4.16 17.30 8.89
N ALA A 53 -5.19 17.95 8.37
CA ALA A 53 -6.43 17.29 7.99
C ALA A 53 -6.21 16.28 6.85
N VAL A 54 -5.37 16.61 5.86
CA VAL A 54 -5.00 15.69 4.77
C VAL A 54 -4.26 14.48 5.31
N ILE A 55 -3.25 14.66 6.17
CA ILE A 55 -2.49 13.55 6.79
C ILE A 55 -3.44 12.62 7.55
N ASN A 56 -4.36 13.17 8.34
CA ASN A 56 -5.33 12.37 9.08
C ASN A 56 -6.28 11.59 8.15
N ASN A 57 -6.68 12.20 7.03
CA ASN A 57 -7.55 11.55 6.05
C ASN A 57 -6.83 10.42 5.31
N GLU A 58 -5.57 10.62 4.90
CA GLU A 58 -4.73 9.56 4.33
C GLU A 58 -4.57 8.43 5.35
N ALA A 59 -4.19 8.72 6.60
CA ALA A 59 -4.06 7.71 7.65
C ALA A 59 -5.33 6.88 7.85
N ARG A 60 -6.51 7.52 7.82
CA ARG A 60 -7.80 6.80 7.85
C ARG A 60 -7.93 5.82 6.69
N TYR A 61 -7.62 6.25 5.47
CA TYR A 61 -7.71 5.38 4.30
C TYR A 61 -6.68 4.25 4.32
N VAL A 62 -5.46 4.47 4.83
CA VAL A 62 -4.48 3.40 5.07
C VAL A 62 -5.07 2.35 5.99
N ALA A 63 -5.64 2.79 7.11
CA ALA A 63 -6.10 1.91 8.16
C ALA A 63 -7.25 1.00 7.70
N GLU A 64 -8.13 1.53 6.85
CA GLU A 64 -9.30 0.78 6.35
C GLU A 64 -8.99 -0.02 5.07
N TYR A 65 -8.16 0.55 4.19
CA TYR A 65 -8.01 0.12 2.80
C TYR A 65 -6.54 0.15 2.33
N PRO A 66 -5.65 -0.64 2.96
CA PRO A 66 -4.20 -0.54 2.74
C PRO A 66 -3.72 -1.04 1.37
N TYR A 67 -4.64 -1.53 0.53
CA TYR A 67 -4.41 -2.01 -0.84
C TYR A 67 -5.12 -1.15 -1.92
N CYS A 68 -5.65 0.03 -1.56
CA CYS A 68 -6.34 0.98 -2.47
C CYS A 68 -5.53 2.22 -2.90
N GLY A 69 -5.13 2.36 -4.16
CA GLY A 69 -4.41 3.54 -4.63
C GLY A 69 -5.25 4.85 -4.61
N ALA A 70 -6.58 4.76 -4.57
CA ALA A 70 -7.45 5.93 -4.56
C ALA A 70 -8.75 5.78 -3.77
N PHE A 71 -9.26 6.92 -3.31
CA PHE A 71 -10.37 6.99 -2.36
C PHE A 71 -11.46 7.94 -2.85
N GLN A 72 -12.69 7.68 -2.39
CA GLN A 72 -13.81 8.61 -2.49
C GLN A 72 -13.59 9.78 -1.54
N PRO A 73 -14.19 10.95 -1.80
CA PRO A 73 -14.07 12.09 -0.90
C PRO A 73 -14.54 11.72 0.51
N PRO A 74 -13.93 12.30 1.54
CA PRO A 74 -14.31 12.06 2.92
C PRO A 74 -15.76 12.52 3.15
N PRO A 75 -16.60 11.81 3.92
CA PRO A 75 -18.00 12.21 4.18
C PRO A 75 -18.12 13.65 4.69
N GLU A 76 -17.12 14.09 5.47
CA GLU A 76 -17.03 15.43 6.05
C GLU A 76 -16.91 16.55 4.99
N SER A 77 -16.52 16.23 3.75
CA SER A 77 -16.46 17.21 2.65
C SER A 77 -17.84 17.60 2.09
N GLY A 78 -18.90 16.84 2.41
CA GLY A 78 -20.21 17.03 1.79
C GLY A 78 -20.28 16.68 0.30
N LEU A 79 -19.17 16.23 -0.30
CA LEU A 79 -19.14 15.77 -1.68
C LEU A 79 -19.75 14.37 -1.77
N ARG A 80 -20.67 14.19 -2.72
CA ARG A 80 -21.30 12.89 -2.95
C ARG A 80 -20.27 11.94 -3.56
N PRO A 81 -20.19 10.68 -3.08
CA PRO A 81 -19.38 9.67 -3.75
C PRO A 81 -19.79 9.54 -5.22
N THR A 82 -18.81 9.46 -6.11
CA THR A 82 -19.06 9.21 -7.53
C THR A 82 -18.94 7.73 -7.79
N HIS A 83 -19.98 7.13 -8.37
CA HIS A 83 -19.91 5.73 -8.79
C HIS A 83 -18.96 5.60 -9.99
N ASN A 84 -18.22 4.50 -9.98
CA ASN A 84 -17.23 4.18 -10.99
C ASN A 84 -17.62 2.80 -11.51
N ASP A 85 -18.40 2.75 -12.60
CA ASP A 85 -18.86 1.51 -13.26
C ASP A 85 -17.71 0.52 -13.49
N TRP A 86 -16.51 1.05 -13.70
CA TRP A 86 -15.26 0.31 -13.93
C TRP A 86 -14.69 -0.44 -12.72
N ALA A 87 -15.19 -0.19 -11.51
CA ALA A 87 -14.83 -0.95 -10.31
C ALA A 87 -15.84 -2.07 -10.01
N ASP A 88 -16.91 -2.18 -10.80
CA ASP A 88 -17.94 -3.19 -10.58
C ASP A 88 -17.41 -4.59 -10.93
N GLY A 89 -17.68 -5.55 -10.05
CA GLY A 89 -17.28 -6.95 -10.24
C GLY A 89 -15.80 -7.26 -9.97
N VAL A 90 -14.98 -6.27 -9.59
CA VAL A 90 -13.60 -6.50 -9.15
C VAL A 90 -13.61 -7.27 -7.83
N THR A 91 -12.96 -8.43 -7.80
CA THR A 91 -12.75 -9.18 -6.56
C THR A 91 -11.43 -8.73 -5.95
N VAL A 92 -11.49 -8.37 -4.67
CA VAL A 92 -10.32 -8.01 -3.86
C VAL A 92 -10.36 -8.78 -2.56
N ASN A 93 -9.21 -9.34 -2.19
CA ASN A 93 -8.98 -10.05 -0.94
C ASN A 93 -7.77 -9.40 -0.24
N PRO A 94 -7.73 -9.26 1.10
CA PRO A 94 -8.79 -9.55 2.08
C PRO A 94 -9.98 -8.59 2.01
N ALA A 95 -11.10 -8.99 2.63
CA ALA A 95 -12.20 -8.06 2.91
C ALA A 95 -11.74 -6.97 3.89
N GLN A 96 -12.16 -5.74 3.63
CA GLN A 96 -11.66 -4.52 4.26
C GLN A 96 -12.05 -4.42 5.74
N PHE A 97 -11.16 -3.87 6.58
CA PHE A 97 -11.39 -3.71 8.02
C PHE A 97 -11.96 -2.33 8.33
N THR A 98 -13.10 -2.28 9.02
CA THR A 98 -13.72 -1.03 9.50
C THR A 98 -13.53 -0.92 11.01
N SER A 99 -12.46 -0.26 11.48
CA SER A 99 -12.40 0.22 12.86
C SER A 99 -11.71 1.58 12.94
N PHE A 100 -12.42 2.53 13.55
CA PHE A 100 -12.25 3.96 13.31
C PHE A 100 -11.41 4.70 14.36
N ASN A 101 -10.84 4.02 15.36
CA ASN A 101 -10.17 4.70 16.47
C ASN A 101 -8.67 4.41 16.52
N LEU A 102 -7.92 5.52 16.52
CA LEU A 102 -6.46 5.66 16.42
C LEU A 102 -5.87 5.46 15.01
N ALA A 103 -6.45 6.18 14.02
CA ALA A 103 -6.10 6.09 12.59
C ALA A 103 -4.59 6.06 12.30
N GLY A 104 -3.77 6.89 12.95
CA GLY A 104 -2.32 6.92 12.71
C GLY A 104 -1.59 5.64 13.10
N ARG A 105 -1.84 5.10 14.31
CA ARG A 105 -1.18 3.85 14.76
C ARG A 105 -1.72 2.63 14.03
N ALA A 106 -3.02 2.63 13.74
CA ALA A 106 -3.66 1.59 12.95
C ALA A 106 -3.12 1.57 11.51
N ALA A 107 -2.96 2.75 10.89
CA ALA A 107 -2.37 2.92 9.57
C ALA A 107 -0.97 2.33 9.48
N ILE A 108 -0.09 2.73 10.39
CA ILE A 108 1.28 2.23 10.46
C ILE A 108 1.31 0.70 10.54
N LYS A 109 0.52 0.10 11.44
CA LYS A 109 0.44 -1.37 11.56
C LYS A 109 -0.04 -2.03 10.27
N GLN A 110 -1.01 -1.42 9.58
CA GLN A 110 -1.47 -1.93 8.28
C GLN A 110 -0.39 -1.84 7.21
N VAL A 111 0.43 -0.78 7.18
CA VAL A 111 1.56 -0.66 6.25
C VAL A 111 2.55 -1.81 6.45
N PHE A 112 2.99 -2.07 7.69
CA PHE A 112 3.91 -3.17 7.97
C PHE A 112 3.32 -4.54 7.64
N ARG A 113 2.02 -4.73 7.90
CA ARG A 113 1.31 -5.94 7.47
C ARG A 113 1.34 -6.09 5.95
N VAL A 114 1.04 -5.06 5.17
CA VAL A 114 1.07 -5.13 3.70
C VAL A 114 2.48 -5.36 3.18
N ILE A 115 3.49 -4.73 3.77
CA ILE A 115 4.91 -4.97 3.45
C ILE A 115 5.24 -6.46 3.62
N ASP A 116 4.87 -7.04 4.76
CA ASP A 116 5.10 -8.46 5.03
C ASP A 116 4.35 -9.34 4.02
N GLU A 117 3.05 -9.13 3.87
CA GLU A 117 2.15 -9.90 2.98
C GLU A 117 2.61 -9.86 1.52
N GLN A 118 3.03 -8.70 1.02
CA GLN A 118 3.46 -8.52 -0.37
C GLN A 118 4.93 -8.92 -0.59
N SER A 119 5.72 -9.12 0.47
CA SER A 119 7.07 -9.68 0.36
C SER A 119 7.10 -11.21 0.19
N GLN A 120 6.01 -11.90 0.56
CA GLN A 120 5.96 -13.36 0.54
C GLN A 120 6.07 -13.94 -0.87
N ALA A 121 6.73 -15.09 -0.98
CA ALA A 121 6.76 -15.88 -2.20
C ALA A 121 5.35 -16.33 -2.61
N THR A 122 5.14 -16.56 -3.90
CA THR A 122 3.86 -17.10 -4.42
C THR A 122 3.59 -18.53 -3.96
N PHE A 123 4.64 -19.28 -3.64
CA PHE A 123 4.55 -20.66 -3.16
C PHE A 123 5.34 -20.80 -1.86
N ASP A 124 4.77 -21.49 -0.87
CA ASP A 124 5.49 -21.88 0.34
C ASP A 124 6.43 -23.08 0.06
N GLU A 125 7.16 -23.53 1.09
CA GLU A 125 8.10 -24.66 1.00
C GLU A 125 7.44 -25.98 0.53
N ASN A 126 6.13 -26.10 0.71
CA ASN A 126 5.34 -27.27 0.33
C ASN A 126 4.60 -27.07 -1.02
N PHE A 127 4.93 -26.01 -1.76
CA PHE A 127 4.26 -25.61 -3.00
C PHE A 127 2.77 -25.27 -2.85
N ASN A 128 2.31 -24.92 -1.64
CA ASN A 128 0.99 -24.34 -1.49
C ASN A 128 1.00 -22.90 -2.03
N PHE A 129 -0.06 -22.56 -2.77
CA PHE A 129 -0.23 -21.21 -3.30
C PHE A 129 -0.54 -20.21 -2.17
N VAL A 130 0.29 -19.17 -2.06
CA VAL A 130 0.17 -18.09 -1.08
C VAL A 130 -0.26 -16.82 -1.79
N SER A 131 -1.39 -16.26 -1.37
CA SER A 131 -1.92 -14.99 -1.86
C SER A 131 -2.67 -14.26 -0.75
N TYR A 132 -2.12 -13.11 -0.36
CA TYR A 132 -2.75 -12.20 0.59
C TYR A 132 -3.61 -11.16 -0.12
N TYR A 133 -3.19 -10.75 -1.32
CA TYR A 133 -3.94 -9.83 -2.17
C TYR A 133 -4.05 -10.38 -3.58
N ASN A 134 -5.27 -10.26 -4.14
CA ASN A 134 -5.50 -10.42 -5.55
C ASN A 134 -6.45 -9.33 -6.07
N TRP A 135 -6.23 -8.93 -7.31
CA TRP A 135 -7.09 -7.99 -8.02
C TRP A 135 -7.38 -8.58 -9.39
N THR A 136 -8.61 -9.01 -9.63
CA THR A 136 -8.89 -9.79 -10.85
C THR A 136 -9.03 -8.95 -12.11
N GLY A 137 -9.18 -7.62 -12.00
CA GLY A 137 -9.67 -6.76 -13.07
C GLY A 137 -11.12 -7.05 -13.45
N GLY A 138 -11.85 -6.03 -13.90
CA GLY A 138 -13.24 -6.13 -14.36
C GLY A 138 -13.38 -5.68 -15.80
N ASN A 139 -14.44 -6.13 -16.49
CA ASN A 139 -14.73 -5.69 -17.86
C ASN A 139 -14.92 -4.16 -17.88
N GLY A 140 -14.03 -3.44 -18.57
CA GLY A 140 -14.03 -1.98 -18.64
C GLY A 140 -13.04 -1.27 -17.70
N ALA A 141 -12.42 -1.95 -16.72
CA ALA A 141 -11.42 -1.30 -15.85
C ALA A 141 -10.33 -0.57 -16.67
N LEU A 142 -9.98 0.66 -16.26
CA LEU A 142 -8.94 1.45 -16.94
C LEU A 142 -7.57 0.74 -16.92
N SER A 143 -7.27 0.06 -15.82
CA SER A 143 -6.10 -0.81 -15.73
C SER A 143 -6.41 -2.18 -16.35
N PRO A 144 -5.48 -2.77 -17.12
CA PRO A 144 -5.68 -4.08 -17.71
C PRO A 144 -5.81 -5.16 -16.63
N GLN A 145 -6.51 -6.24 -16.98
CA GLN A 145 -6.71 -7.38 -16.10
C GLN A 145 -5.37 -7.98 -15.61
N VAL A 146 -5.20 -8.16 -14.30
CA VAL A 146 -4.06 -8.91 -13.77
C VAL A 146 -4.27 -10.40 -14.06
N ASN A 147 -3.28 -11.01 -14.71
CA ASN A 147 -3.19 -12.45 -14.99
C ASN A 147 -3.19 -13.32 -13.71
N ASN A 148 -3.23 -14.64 -13.88
CA ASN A 148 -3.18 -15.61 -12.78
C ASN A 148 -4.26 -15.38 -11.69
N ARG A 149 -5.49 -15.11 -12.15
CA ARG A 149 -6.65 -14.81 -11.29
C ARG A 149 -6.38 -13.64 -10.34
N GLY A 150 -5.64 -12.65 -10.81
CA GLY A 150 -5.36 -11.43 -10.07
C GLY A 150 -4.11 -11.43 -9.21
N ASN A 151 -3.17 -12.36 -9.40
CA ASN A 151 -1.98 -12.52 -8.55
C ASN A 151 -0.65 -12.18 -9.23
N ASN A 152 -0.72 -11.71 -10.48
CA ASN A 152 0.42 -11.50 -11.37
C ASN A 152 1.26 -12.78 -11.60
N GLU A 153 2.39 -12.63 -12.28
CA GLU A 153 3.38 -13.70 -12.43
C GLU A 153 3.93 -14.18 -11.07
N PRO A 154 4.22 -15.49 -10.92
CA PRO A 154 4.80 -16.02 -9.69
C PRO A 154 6.11 -15.33 -9.28
N LYS A 155 6.29 -15.10 -7.99
CA LYS A 155 7.48 -14.47 -7.41
C LYS A 155 8.10 -15.33 -6.32
N ALA A 156 9.43 -15.37 -6.27
CA ALA A 156 10.19 -15.93 -5.16
C ALA A 156 10.36 -14.88 -4.05
N TYR A 157 10.68 -15.34 -2.83
CA TYR A 157 11.06 -14.43 -1.75
C TYR A 157 12.46 -13.86 -2.01
N THR A 158 12.56 -12.52 -2.07
CA THR A 158 13.81 -11.80 -2.34
C THR A 158 14.16 -10.78 -1.26
N GLY A 159 13.24 -10.53 -0.31
CA GLY A 159 13.31 -9.38 0.60
C GLY A 159 12.75 -8.08 0.00
N LEU A 160 12.38 -8.05 -1.28
CA LEU A 160 11.63 -6.96 -1.91
C LEU A 160 10.13 -7.11 -1.66
N VAL A 161 9.42 -5.99 -1.75
CA VAL A 161 7.95 -5.93 -1.66
C VAL A 161 7.36 -5.93 -3.06
N GLY A 162 6.44 -6.86 -3.31
CA GLY A 162 5.76 -7.01 -4.59
C GLY A 162 4.62 -5.99 -4.80
N THR A 163 4.32 -5.71 -6.06
CA THR A 163 3.18 -4.90 -6.48
C THR A 163 2.67 -5.32 -7.85
N HIS A 164 1.36 -5.21 -8.05
CA HIS A 164 0.69 -5.50 -9.30
C HIS A 164 0.77 -4.35 -10.31
N HIS A 165 0.78 -3.11 -9.83
CA HIS A 165 0.65 -1.92 -10.65
C HIS A 165 1.81 -0.95 -10.43
N ARG A 166 2.22 -0.31 -11.51
CA ARG A 166 3.13 0.83 -11.50
C ARG A 166 2.40 2.09 -11.05
N PRO A 167 3.13 3.15 -10.67
CA PRO A 167 2.53 4.45 -10.35
C PRO A 167 1.73 5.08 -11.51
N SER A 168 1.96 4.61 -12.75
CA SER A 168 1.16 4.98 -13.92
C SER A 168 -0.21 4.31 -13.99
N ASP A 169 -0.58 3.49 -12.99
CA ASP A 169 -1.72 2.57 -12.99
C ASP A 169 -1.61 1.42 -14.03
N ASP A 170 -0.45 1.25 -14.71
CA ASP A 170 -0.20 0.11 -15.61
C ASP A 170 0.27 -1.14 -14.85
N LEU A 171 0.02 -2.34 -15.39
CA LEU A 171 0.55 -3.58 -14.82
C LEU A 171 2.07 -3.62 -14.80
N SER A 172 2.63 -4.11 -13.71
CA SER A 172 4.04 -4.47 -13.64
C SER A 172 4.29 -5.78 -14.39
N VAL A 173 5.39 -5.85 -15.16
CA VAL A 173 5.80 -7.10 -15.84
C VAL A 173 6.32 -8.10 -14.82
N PHE A 174 7.15 -7.63 -13.89
CA PHE A 174 7.58 -8.38 -12.72
C PHE A 174 7.06 -7.70 -11.46
N ALA A 175 6.74 -8.50 -10.44
CA ALA A 175 6.15 -8.01 -9.20
C ALA A 175 7.05 -6.99 -8.45
N PHE A 176 8.36 -7.07 -8.60
CA PHE A 176 9.30 -6.23 -7.86
C PHE A 176 9.73 -5.00 -8.67
N LEU A 177 9.09 -3.87 -8.40
CA LEU A 177 9.49 -2.59 -8.97
C LEU A 177 10.65 -1.99 -8.15
N THR A 178 11.84 -1.93 -8.74
CA THR A 178 13.03 -1.30 -8.16
C THR A 178 12.78 0.11 -7.63
N PRO A 179 12.20 1.06 -8.40
CA PRO A 179 12.01 2.44 -7.91
C PRO A 179 11.04 2.51 -6.72
N ALA A 180 9.99 1.67 -6.70
CA ALA A 180 9.04 1.65 -5.59
C ALA A 180 9.68 1.09 -4.31
N ASN A 181 10.51 0.05 -4.44
CA ASN A 181 11.27 -0.50 -3.31
C ASN A 181 12.35 0.47 -2.81
N ALA A 182 13.01 1.21 -3.70
CA ALA A 182 13.96 2.25 -3.31
C ALA A 182 13.28 3.35 -2.50
N MET A 183 12.12 3.84 -2.97
CA MET A 183 11.29 4.77 -2.22
C MET A 183 10.87 4.20 -0.87
N LEU A 184 10.40 2.94 -0.83
CA LEU A 184 10.03 2.27 0.42
C LEU A 184 11.15 2.32 1.46
N SER A 185 12.37 1.97 1.04
CA SER A 185 13.51 1.88 1.95
C SER A 185 13.81 3.22 2.61
N VAL A 186 13.69 4.32 1.86
CA VAL A 186 13.91 5.68 2.36
C VAL A 186 12.78 6.12 3.29
N GLU A 187 11.52 5.90 2.90
CA GLU A 187 10.38 6.36 3.71
C GLU A 187 10.25 5.58 5.03
N LEU A 188 10.67 4.31 5.07
CA LEU A 188 10.75 3.54 6.31
C LEU A 188 11.81 4.11 7.27
N GLU A 189 12.97 4.55 6.74
CA GLU A 189 13.99 5.23 7.55
C GLU A 189 13.45 6.56 8.12
N HIS A 190 12.74 7.36 7.30
CA HIS A 190 12.09 8.58 7.79
C HIS A 190 11.03 8.32 8.87
N ILE A 191 10.21 7.27 8.74
CA ILE A 191 9.24 6.88 9.77
C ILE A 191 9.95 6.57 11.09
N ALA A 192 11.06 5.83 11.04
CA ALA A 192 11.84 5.49 12.22
C ALA A 192 12.38 6.75 12.91
N ASP A 193 12.97 7.67 12.14
CA ASP A 193 13.53 8.93 12.66
C ASP A 193 12.46 9.79 13.33
N VAL A 194 11.27 9.89 12.73
CA VAL A 194 10.15 10.65 13.32
C VAL A 194 9.66 10.00 14.62
N LEU A 195 9.52 8.67 14.64
CA LEU A 195 9.05 7.95 15.84
C LEU A 195 10.05 8.05 17.00
N GLU A 196 11.35 7.99 16.69
CA GLU A 196 12.41 8.18 17.68
C GLU A 196 12.47 9.60 18.21
N ALA A 197 12.34 10.60 17.34
CA ALA A 197 12.32 12.00 17.74
C ALA A 197 11.12 12.34 18.65
N VAL A 198 9.96 11.72 18.39
CA VAL A 198 8.75 11.90 19.20
C VAL A 198 8.79 11.04 20.47
N GLY A 199 9.60 9.97 20.50
CA GLY A 199 9.69 9.05 21.63
C GLY A 199 8.47 8.12 21.74
N GLU A 200 7.81 7.83 20.63
CA GLU A 200 6.62 6.97 20.58
C GLU A 200 6.86 5.71 19.71
N LEU A 201 6.22 4.61 20.07
CA LEU A 201 6.21 3.35 19.31
C LEU A 201 7.61 2.81 18.97
N PRO A 202 8.46 2.55 19.98
CA PRO A 202 9.83 2.08 19.75
C PRO A 202 9.89 0.76 18.97
N GLU A 203 8.93 -0.15 19.18
CA GLU A 203 8.79 -1.37 18.37
C GLU A 203 8.57 -1.08 16.88
N VAL A 204 7.75 -0.10 16.54
CA VAL A 204 7.49 0.27 15.14
C VAL A 204 8.73 0.91 14.51
N SER A 205 9.43 1.78 15.24
CA SER A 205 10.70 2.36 14.75
C SER A 205 11.71 1.25 14.42
N HIS A 206 11.83 0.26 15.31
CA HIS A 206 12.71 -0.89 15.09
C HIS A 206 12.32 -1.70 13.85
N ASP A 207 11.03 -1.99 13.69
CA ASP A 207 10.51 -2.70 12.51
C ASP A 207 10.76 -1.91 11.22
N ALA A 208 10.59 -0.58 11.27
CA ALA A 208 10.85 0.33 10.16
C ALA A 208 12.31 0.26 9.70
N LYS A 209 13.27 0.36 10.62
CA LYS A 209 14.71 0.23 10.31
C LYS A 209 15.06 -1.14 9.76
N THR A 210 14.45 -2.18 10.32
CA THR A 210 14.67 -3.57 9.90
C THR A 210 14.19 -3.79 8.46
N TRP A 211 12.98 -3.36 8.14
CA TRP A 211 12.43 -3.45 6.79
C TRP A 211 13.15 -2.53 5.81
N GLY A 212 13.49 -1.31 6.19
CA GLY A 212 14.24 -0.37 5.36
C GLY A 212 15.59 -0.95 4.94
N THR A 213 16.33 -1.51 5.90
CA THR A 213 17.61 -2.20 5.64
C THR A 213 17.42 -3.43 4.76
N ARG A 214 16.46 -4.30 5.08
CA ARG A 214 16.16 -5.51 4.30
C ARG A 214 15.87 -5.19 2.83
N VAL A 215 14.98 -4.23 2.58
CA VAL A 215 14.60 -3.84 1.22
C VAL A 215 15.79 -3.22 0.49
N ARG A 216 16.55 -2.35 1.15
CA ARG A 216 17.76 -1.73 0.59
C ARG A 216 18.80 -2.79 0.19
N GLU A 217 19.06 -3.77 1.03
CA GLU A 217 19.98 -4.88 0.73
C GLU A 217 19.45 -5.75 -0.43
N ALA A 218 18.14 -6.02 -0.46
CA ALA A 218 17.51 -6.79 -1.53
C ALA A 218 17.59 -6.06 -2.89
N ILE A 219 17.47 -4.74 -2.92
CA ILE A 219 17.68 -3.92 -4.13
C ILE A 219 19.07 -4.16 -4.70
N TRP A 220 20.12 -3.94 -3.90
CA TRP A 220 21.50 -4.11 -4.34
C TRP A 220 21.81 -5.54 -4.81
N LYS A 221 21.20 -6.54 -4.15
CA LYS A 221 21.39 -7.94 -4.49
C LYS A 221 20.66 -8.37 -5.77
N HIS A 222 19.45 -7.86 -6.02
CA HIS A 222 18.55 -8.42 -7.04
C HIS A 222 18.24 -7.51 -8.21
N THR A 223 18.52 -6.20 -8.11
CA THR A 223 18.11 -5.24 -9.15
C THR A 223 19.27 -4.53 -9.84
N VAL A 224 20.51 -4.84 -9.46
CA VAL A 224 21.71 -4.34 -10.14
C VAL A 224 22.04 -5.27 -11.29
N ASN A 225 22.05 -4.74 -12.50
CA ASN A 225 22.51 -5.43 -13.69
C ASN A 225 23.67 -4.64 -14.30
N PRO A 226 24.88 -5.20 -14.41
CA PRO A 226 25.98 -4.52 -15.06
C PRO A 226 25.60 -4.25 -16.53
N HIS A 227 25.65 -2.99 -16.92
CA HIS A 227 25.43 -2.63 -18.31
C HIS A 227 26.73 -2.88 -19.08
N PRO A 228 26.73 -3.68 -20.17
CA PRO A 228 27.96 -4.12 -20.84
C PRO A 228 28.80 -3.00 -21.49
N TYR A 229 28.35 -1.74 -21.37
CA TYR A 229 28.95 -0.56 -22.00
C TYR A 229 29.13 0.63 -21.05
N LEU A 230 28.87 0.46 -19.74
CA LEU A 230 29.06 1.49 -18.73
C LEU A 230 29.83 0.86 -17.57
N ASP A 231 31.08 1.27 -17.41
CA ASP A 231 31.99 0.83 -16.34
C ASP A 231 31.68 1.53 -15.00
#